data_AF-A0A222E0U7-F1
#
_entry.id   AF-A0A222E0U7-F1
#
_cell.length_a   1.000
_cell.length_b   1.000
_cell.length_c   1.000
_cell.angle_alpha   90.00
_cell.angle_beta   90.00
_cell.angle_gamma   90.00
#
_symmetry.space_group_name_H-M   'P 1'
#
loop_
_entity.id
_entity.type
_entity.pdbx_description
1 polymer ?
#
loop_
_entity_poly.entity_id
_entity_poly.type
_entity_poly.pdbx_seq_one_letter_code
_entity_poly.pdbx_strand_id
1 'polypeptide(L)'
;MTSKYDDLTEATELLLERDLEKHRRNLAESSRLAGELAQIDGLRQAAQSDTGAINARQILGADTLWQGWLATRRAEILRHSAMARAQEADSLARAKTAFSRVEAARKLARQEAEAQQKRRLKAEADANDALGILREARAQGIS
;
A
#
# COMPACT_ATOMS: atom_id res chain seq x y z
N MET A 1 13.39 25.95 9.43
CA MET A 1 12.09 26.05 8.74
C MET A 1 11.98 24.82 7.87
N THR A 2 11.00 23.96 8.12
CA THR A 2 10.66 22.87 7.19
C THR A 2 10.21 23.47 5.86
N SER A 3 10.70 22.91 4.75
CA SER A 3 10.27 23.31 3.41
C SER A 3 8.82 22.88 3.19
N LYS A 4 8.07 23.59 2.34
CA LYS A 4 6.73 23.17 1.89
C LYS A 4 6.72 21.73 1.34
N TYR A 5 7.84 21.28 0.76
CA TYR A 5 7.98 19.93 0.25
C TYR A 5 8.27 18.88 1.34
N ASP A 6 8.77 19.29 2.50
CA ASP A 6 8.97 18.41 3.66
C ASP A 6 7.60 18.05 4.25
N ASP A 7 6.73 19.05 4.48
CA ASP A 7 5.35 18.83 4.94
C ASP A 7 4.54 17.98 3.94
N LEU A 8 4.75 18.20 2.64
CA LEU A 8 4.12 17.38 1.59
C LEU A 8 4.63 15.93 1.65
N THR A 9 5.93 15.73 1.88
CA THR A 9 6.52 14.40 2.00
C THR A 9 5.90 13.67 3.19
N GLU A 10 5.88 14.29 4.37
CA GLU A 10 5.28 13.72 5.58
C GLU A 10 3.80 13.35 5.36
N ALA A 11 3.00 14.26 4.79
CA ALA A 11 1.60 13.99 4.51
C ALA A 11 1.41 12.80 3.54
N THR A 12 2.25 12.70 2.50
CA THR A 12 2.17 11.57 1.56
C THR A 12 2.63 10.25 2.17
N GLU A 13 3.58 10.27 3.10
CA GLU A 13 4.04 9.08 3.82
C GLU A 13 2.94 8.53 4.73
N LEU A 14 2.22 9.40 5.45
CA LEU A 14 1.07 9.00 6.25
C LEU A 14 -0.05 8.38 5.39
N LEU A 15 -0.30 8.95 4.21
CA LEU A 15 -1.27 8.39 3.26
C LEU A 15 -0.84 7.01 2.74
N LEU A 16 0.45 6.84 2.45
CA LEU A 16 1.01 5.55 2.06
C LEU A 16 0.85 4.52 3.17
N GLU A 17 1.18 4.86 4.41
CA GLU A 17 1.05 3.96 5.55
C GLU A 17 -0.40 3.50 5.75
N ARG A 18 -1.35 4.43 5.69
CA ARG A 18 -2.78 4.13 5.76
C ARG A 18 -3.21 3.17 4.65
N ASP A 19 -2.77 3.40 3.42
CA ASP A 19 -3.18 2.59 2.27
C ASP A 19 -2.54 1.18 2.32
N LEU A 20 -1.29 1.07 2.80
CA LEU A 20 -0.65 -0.22 3.08
C LEU A 20 -1.36 -0.99 4.18
N GLU A 21 -1.76 -0.32 5.25
CA GLU A 21 -2.50 -0.94 6.34
C GLU A 21 -3.85 -1.47 5.87
N LYS A 22 -4.56 -0.69 5.05
CA LYS A 22 -5.79 -1.16 4.40
C LYS A 22 -5.53 -2.39 3.52
N HIS A 23 -4.44 -2.41 2.76
CA HIS A 23 -4.07 -3.56 1.95
C HIS A 23 -3.79 -4.82 2.78
N ARG A 24 -3.07 -4.69 3.91
CA ARG A 24 -2.81 -5.80 4.84
C ARG A 24 -4.09 -6.41 5.39
N ARG A 25 -5.07 -5.58 5.77
CA ARG A 25 -6.38 -6.04 6.25
C ARG A 25 -7.13 -6.81 5.16
N ASN A 26 -7.14 -6.30 3.93
CA ASN A 26 -7.79 -6.99 2.81
C ASN A 26 -7.12 -8.33 2.49
N LEU A 27 -5.78 -8.38 2.56
CA LEU A 27 -5.01 -9.62 2.37
C LEU A 27 -5.32 -10.67 3.46
N ALA A 28 -5.43 -10.24 4.72
CA ALA A 28 -5.82 -11.10 5.83
C ALA A 28 -7.23 -11.67 5.64
N GLU A 29 -8.17 -10.84 5.17
CA GLU A 29 -9.53 -11.27 4.86
C GLU A 29 -9.59 -12.27 3.70
N SER A 30 -8.86 -12.01 2.61
CA SER A 30 -8.70 -12.97 1.50
C SER A 30 -8.16 -14.32 1.99
N SER A 31 -7.18 -14.29 2.90
CA SER A 31 -6.56 -15.50 3.46
C SER A 31 -7.52 -16.26 4.38
N ARG A 32 -8.29 -15.54 5.21
CA ARG A 32 -9.33 -16.13 6.08
C ARG A 32 -10.39 -16.87 5.24
N LEU A 33 -10.91 -16.22 4.21
CA LEU A 33 -11.92 -16.81 3.33
C LEU A 33 -11.39 -18.01 2.53
N ALA A 34 -10.12 -17.97 2.11
CA ALA A 34 -9.46 -19.12 1.49
C ALA A 34 -9.36 -20.31 2.45
N GLY A 35 -9.06 -20.07 3.72
CA GLY A 35 -9.08 -21.08 4.77
C GLY A 35 -10.47 -21.69 5.00
N GLU A 36 -11.51 -20.86 5.05
CA GLU A 36 -12.90 -21.33 5.18
C GLU A 36 -13.34 -22.17 3.99
N LEU A 37 -12.98 -21.77 2.77
CA LEU A 37 -13.28 -22.54 1.56
C LEU A 37 -12.59 -23.92 1.60
N ALA A 38 -11.32 -23.97 2.01
CA ALA A 38 -10.60 -25.21 2.16
C ALA A 38 -11.23 -26.14 3.20
N GLN A 39 -11.75 -25.61 4.31
CA GLN A 39 -12.48 -26.39 5.31
C GLN A 39 -13.78 -26.99 4.72
N ILE A 40 -14.56 -26.18 4.00
CA ILE A 40 -15.80 -26.65 3.34
C ILE A 40 -15.52 -27.72 2.28
N ASP A 41 -14.49 -27.52 1.46
CA ASP A 41 -14.08 -28.50 0.46
C ASP A 41 -13.57 -29.79 1.13
N GLY A 42 -12.89 -29.69 2.28
CA GLY A 42 -12.48 -30.82 3.12
C GLY A 42 -13.66 -31.61 3.69
N LEU A 43 -14.69 -30.94 4.21
CA LEU A 43 -15.92 -31.60 4.68
C LEU A 43 -16.61 -32.38 3.55
N ARG A 44 -16.62 -31.81 2.33
CA ARG A 44 -17.17 -32.47 1.15
C ARG A 44 -16.40 -33.75 0.82
N GLN A 45 -15.07 -33.68 0.78
CA GLN A 45 -14.21 -34.83 0.49
C GLN A 45 -14.33 -35.92 1.56
N ALA A 46 -14.41 -35.54 2.84
CA ALA A 46 -14.60 -36.47 3.94
C ALA A 46 -15.92 -37.26 3.79
N ALA A 47 -17.02 -36.62 3.43
CA ALA A 47 -18.27 -37.34 3.24
C ALA A 47 -18.33 -38.18 1.96
N GLN A 48 -17.59 -37.79 0.91
CA GLN A 48 -17.49 -38.61 -0.30
C GLN A 48 -16.66 -39.89 -0.10
N SER A 49 -15.70 -39.86 0.83
CA SER A 49 -14.84 -41.01 1.14
C SER A 49 -15.45 -41.99 2.15
N ASP A 50 -16.49 -41.60 2.89
CA ASP A 50 -17.19 -42.45 3.87
C ASP A 50 -18.25 -43.36 3.23
N THR A 51 -17.83 -44.22 2.31
CA THR A 51 -18.72 -45.02 1.43
C THR A 51 -19.62 -46.02 2.19
N GLY A 52 -19.23 -46.42 3.40
CA GLY A 52 -20.01 -47.33 4.26
C GLY A 52 -21.23 -46.66 4.93
N ALA A 53 -21.15 -45.36 5.24
CA ALA A 53 -22.25 -44.59 5.84
C ALA A 53 -23.26 -44.07 4.80
N ILE A 54 -22.87 -43.98 3.53
CA ILE A 54 -23.70 -43.48 2.42
C ILE A 54 -24.99 -44.29 2.27
N ASN A 55 -24.93 -45.62 2.39
CA ASN A 55 -26.11 -46.48 2.26
C ASN A 55 -27.14 -46.29 3.39
N ALA A 56 -26.71 -45.98 4.62
CA ALA A 56 -27.63 -45.73 5.74
C ALA A 56 -28.19 -44.30 5.72
N ARG A 57 -27.41 -43.33 5.23
CA ARG A 57 -27.76 -41.90 5.20
C ARG A 57 -28.64 -41.51 4.01
N GLN A 58 -28.49 -42.19 2.87
CA GLN A 58 -29.38 -42.05 1.69
C GLN A 58 -30.81 -42.53 1.97
N ILE A 59 -30.99 -43.51 2.85
CA ILE A 59 -32.32 -44.01 3.25
C ILE A 59 -33.11 -42.98 4.07
N LEU A 60 -32.44 -42.01 4.71
CA LEU A 60 -33.04 -41.05 5.65
C LEU A 60 -33.30 -39.65 5.07
N GLY A 61 -32.86 -39.35 3.85
CA GLY A 61 -33.03 -38.01 3.23
C GLY A 61 -32.23 -36.87 3.89
N ALA A 62 -31.57 -37.11 5.03
CA ALA A 62 -30.73 -36.14 5.73
C ALA A 62 -29.46 -35.76 4.92
N ASP A 63 -29.00 -36.65 4.04
CA ASP A 63 -27.83 -36.37 3.18
C ASP A 63 -28.12 -35.27 2.15
N THR A 64 -29.30 -35.23 1.54
CA THR A 64 -29.62 -34.20 0.53
C THR A 64 -29.71 -32.80 1.14
N LEU A 65 -30.28 -32.67 2.34
CA LEU A 65 -30.31 -31.40 3.07
C LEU A 65 -28.91 -30.93 3.46
N TRP A 66 -28.06 -31.84 3.94
CA TRP A 66 -26.69 -31.51 4.30
C TRP A 66 -25.84 -31.12 3.07
N GLN A 67 -25.95 -31.84 1.96
CA GLN A 67 -25.29 -31.52 0.70
C GLN A 67 -25.79 -30.18 0.13
N GLY A 68 -27.09 -29.90 0.23
CA GLY A 68 -27.68 -28.62 -0.17
C GLY A 68 -27.12 -27.46 0.64
N TRP A 69 -27.07 -27.60 1.97
CA TRP A 69 -26.45 -26.62 2.86
C TRP A 69 -24.97 -26.38 2.51
N LEU A 70 -24.21 -27.44 2.26
CA LEU A 70 -22.79 -27.36 1.90
C LEU A 70 -22.57 -26.62 0.57
N ALA A 71 -23.42 -26.89 -0.43
CA ALA A 71 -23.38 -26.21 -1.72
C ALA A 71 -23.69 -24.71 -1.59
N THR A 72 -24.75 -24.36 -0.84
CA THR A 72 -25.10 -22.95 -0.57
C THR A 72 -23.97 -22.24 0.17
N ARG A 73 -23.41 -22.87 1.21
CA ARG A 73 -22.32 -22.27 1.99
C ARG A 73 -21.07 -22.05 1.15
N ARG A 74 -20.72 -23.01 0.28
CA ARG A 74 -19.60 -22.87 -0.66
C ARG A 74 -19.81 -21.72 -1.63
N ALA A 75 -21.01 -21.59 -2.21
CA ALA A 75 -21.33 -20.50 -3.11
C ALA A 75 -21.21 -19.12 -2.42
N GLU A 76 -21.66 -19.03 -1.16
CA GLU A 76 -21.53 -17.81 -0.35
C GLU A 76 -20.06 -17.44 -0.11
N ILE A 77 -19.22 -18.40 0.30
CA ILE A 77 -17.79 -18.17 0.55
C ILE A 77 -17.06 -17.81 -0.75
N LEU A 78 -17.40 -18.43 -1.88
CA LEU A 78 -16.81 -18.08 -3.18
C LEU A 78 -17.15 -16.64 -3.57
N ARG A 79 -18.40 -16.20 -3.34
CA ARG A 79 -18.81 -14.82 -3.57
C ARG A 79 -18.02 -13.85 -2.70
N HIS A 80 -17.91 -14.12 -1.40
CA HIS A 80 -17.11 -13.29 -0.50
C HIS A 80 -15.63 -13.29 -0.89
N SER A 81 -15.08 -14.43 -1.30
CA SER A 81 -13.69 -14.56 -1.74
C SER A 81 -13.42 -13.73 -3.00
N ALA A 82 -14.37 -13.69 -3.94
CA ALA A 82 -14.25 -12.85 -5.13
C ALA A 82 -14.26 -11.35 -4.75
N MET A 83 -15.15 -10.95 -3.84
CA MET A 83 -15.20 -9.57 -3.34
C MET A 83 -13.91 -9.19 -2.59
N ALA A 84 -13.40 -10.06 -1.72
CA ALA A 84 -12.17 -9.83 -0.97
C ALA A 84 -10.96 -9.67 -1.91
N ARG A 85 -10.83 -10.55 -2.92
CA ARG A 85 -9.78 -10.41 -3.96
C ARG A 85 -9.89 -9.12 -4.75
N ALA A 86 -11.10 -8.67 -5.09
CA ALA A 86 -11.29 -7.40 -5.76
C ALA A 86 -10.85 -6.22 -4.87
N GLN A 87 -11.19 -6.26 -3.58
CA GLN A 87 -10.77 -5.25 -2.60
C GLN A 87 -9.26 -5.27 -2.35
N GLU A 88 -8.65 -6.45 -2.31
CA GLU A 88 -7.20 -6.64 -2.23
C GLU A 88 -6.51 -5.98 -3.43
N ALA A 89 -6.95 -6.26 -4.65
CA ALA A 89 -6.42 -5.66 -5.87
C ALA A 89 -6.56 -4.13 -5.90
N ASP A 90 -7.73 -3.59 -5.55
CA ASP A 90 -7.96 -2.14 -5.45
C ASP A 90 -7.04 -1.49 -4.41
N SER A 91 -6.94 -2.09 -3.22
CA SER A 91 -6.08 -1.56 -2.15
C SER A 91 -4.60 -1.56 -2.54
N LEU A 92 -4.13 -2.59 -3.25
CA LEU A 92 -2.76 -2.65 -3.76
C LEU A 92 -2.50 -1.55 -4.81
N ALA A 93 -3.45 -1.32 -5.72
CA ALA A 93 -3.34 -0.27 -6.72
C ALA A 93 -3.27 1.13 -6.07
N ARG A 94 -4.06 1.37 -5.02
CA ARG A 94 -4.00 2.60 -4.22
C ARG A 94 -2.66 2.75 -3.51
N ALA A 95 -2.16 1.71 -2.85
CA ALA A 95 -0.87 1.74 -2.15
C ALA A 95 0.29 2.04 -3.13
N LYS A 96 0.29 1.44 -4.32
CA LYS A 96 1.25 1.76 -5.39
C LYS A 96 1.18 3.23 -5.82
N THR A 97 -0.03 3.76 -5.95
CA THR A 97 -0.22 5.18 -6.30
C THR A 97 0.28 6.10 -5.20
N ALA A 98 -0.01 5.78 -3.93
CA ALA A 98 0.48 6.55 -2.78
C ALA A 98 2.02 6.51 -2.70
N PHE A 99 2.64 5.35 -2.96
CA PHE A 99 4.08 5.22 -3.01
C PHE A 99 4.71 6.11 -4.09
N SER A 100 4.15 6.11 -5.31
CA SER A 100 4.62 7.00 -6.38
C SER A 100 4.51 8.48 -6.00
N ARG A 101 3.49 8.86 -5.23
CA ARG A 101 3.34 10.24 -4.73
C ARG A 101 4.42 10.61 -3.70
N VAL A 102 4.74 9.69 -2.77
CA VAL A 102 5.84 9.88 -1.81
C VAL A 102 7.17 10.08 -2.56
N GLU A 103 7.46 9.23 -3.54
CA GLU A 103 8.70 9.34 -4.32
C GLU A 103 8.77 10.66 -5.11
N ALA A 104 7.63 11.12 -5.65
CA ALA A 104 7.55 12.43 -6.30
C ALA A 104 7.77 13.58 -5.31
N ALA A 105 7.15 13.54 -4.12
CA ALA A 105 7.35 14.56 -3.08
C ALA A 105 8.81 14.63 -2.62
N ARG A 106 9.44 13.47 -2.35
CA ARG A 106 10.86 13.37 -1.99
C ARG A 106 11.78 13.90 -3.10
N LYS A 107 11.42 13.69 -4.37
CA LYS A 107 12.18 14.24 -5.50
C LYS A 107 12.10 15.77 -5.52
N LEU A 108 10.91 16.34 -5.31
CA LEU A 108 10.73 17.79 -5.26
C LEU A 108 11.46 18.42 -4.06
N ALA A 109 11.41 17.80 -2.88
CA ALA A 109 12.13 18.26 -1.71
C ALA A 109 13.65 18.33 -1.95
N ARG A 110 14.22 17.28 -2.57
CA ARG A 110 15.64 17.26 -2.97
C ARG A 110 16.00 18.36 -3.96
N GLN A 111 15.17 18.56 -4.99
CA GLN A 111 15.40 19.60 -5.99
C GLN A 111 15.36 21.00 -5.38
N GLU A 112 14.45 21.26 -4.45
CA GLU A 112 14.39 22.54 -3.73
C GLU A 112 15.63 22.75 -2.86
N ALA A 113 16.05 21.74 -2.09
CA ALA A 113 17.24 21.82 -1.26
C ALA A 113 18.51 22.10 -2.10
N GLU A 114 18.66 21.43 -3.24
CA GLU A 114 19.75 21.69 -4.19
C GLU A 114 19.68 23.11 -4.78
N ALA A 115 18.49 23.59 -5.13
CA ALA A 115 18.29 24.93 -5.66
C ALA A 115 18.63 26.01 -4.60
N GLN A 116 18.23 25.81 -3.35
CA GLN A 116 18.58 26.72 -2.26
C GLN A 116 20.09 26.74 -1.98
N GLN A 117 20.73 25.56 -1.96
CA GLN A 117 22.17 25.48 -1.78
C GLN A 117 22.92 26.21 -2.90
N LYS A 118 22.51 26.03 -4.16
CA LYS A 118 23.10 26.76 -5.30
C LYS A 118 22.92 28.27 -5.19
N ARG A 119 21.73 28.73 -4.78
CA ARG A 119 21.47 30.17 -4.55
C ARG A 119 22.35 30.74 -3.46
N ARG A 120 22.54 30.00 -2.36
CA ARG A 120 23.39 30.39 -1.25
C ARG A 120 24.86 30.50 -1.67
N LEU A 121 25.40 29.47 -2.34
CA LEU A 121 26.78 29.47 -2.82
C LEU A 121 27.04 30.61 -3.83
N LYS A 122 26.07 30.89 -4.71
CA LYS A 122 26.16 32.02 -5.62
C LYS A 122 26.20 33.35 -4.87
N ALA A 123 25.31 33.56 -3.89
CA ALA A 123 25.29 34.78 -3.09
C ALA A 123 26.59 34.97 -2.29
N GLU A 124 27.17 33.89 -1.75
CA GLU A 124 28.46 33.91 -1.06
C GLU A 124 29.61 34.26 -2.02
N ALA A 125 29.62 33.74 -3.25
CA ALA A 125 30.59 34.09 -4.27
C ALA A 125 30.49 35.57 -4.69
N ASP A 126 29.28 36.03 -5.02
CA ASP A 126 29.01 37.43 -5.41
C ASP A 126 29.45 38.41 -4.29
N ALA A 127 29.23 38.04 -3.02
CA ALA A 127 29.67 38.84 -1.87
C ALA A 127 31.21 38.87 -1.73
N ASN A 128 31.89 37.75 -1.95
CA ASN A 128 33.36 37.69 -1.90
C ASN A 128 34.00 38.51 -3.03
N ASP A 129 33.43 38.46 -4.24
CA ASP A 129 33.90 39.25 -5.38
C ASP A 129 33.74 40.75 -5.10
N ALA A 130 32.61 41.17 -4.54
CA ALA A 130 32.38 42.56 -4.14
C ALA A 130 33.39 43.05 -3.08
N LEU A 131 33.70 42.21 -2.08
CA LEU A 131 34.73 42.51 -1.09
C LEU A 131 36.14 42.59 -1.71
N GLY A 132 36.44 41.74 -2.68
CA GLY A 132 37.68 41.78 -3.46
C GLY A 132 37.86 43.13 -4.17
N ILE A 133 36.84 43.57 -4.90
CA ILE A 133 36.82 44.86 -5.60
C ILE A 133 37.03 46.03 -4.63
N LEU A 134 36.34 46.03 -3.48
CA LEU A 134 36.50 47.08 -2.47
C LEU A 134 37.92 47.11 -1.89
N ARG A 135 38.53 45.95 -1.66
CA ARG A 135 39.91 45.86 -1.16
C ARG A 135 40.91 46.41 -2.17
N GLU A 136 40.73 46.09 -3.45
CA GLU A 136 41.59 46.59 -4.53
C GLU A 136 41.43 48.12 -4.71
N ALA A 137 40.20 48.63 -4.69
CA ALA A 137 39.93 50.07 -4.75
C ALA A 137 40.60 50.81 -3.58
N ARG A 138 40.53 50.24 -2.36
CA ARG A 138 41.21 50.79 -1.17
C ARG A 138 42.73 50.74 -1.30
N ALA A 139 43.29 49.69 -1.89
CA ALA A 139 44.73 49.57 -2.11
C ALA A 139 45.26 50.54 -3.18
N GLN A 140 44.42 50.93 -4.14
CA GLN A 140 44.75 51.90 -5.19
C GLN A 140 44.59 53.37 -4.75
N GLY A 141 44.22 53.63 -3.49
CA GLY A 141 44.22 54.98 -2.91
C GLY A 141 43.06 55.87 -3.37
N ILE A 142 41.98 55.29 -3.91
CA ILE A 142 40.76 56.04 -4.21
C ILE A 142 39.96 56.15 -2.90
N SER A 143 40.06 57.33 -2.27
CA SER A 143 39.21 57.75 -1.14
C SER A 143 37.86 58.25 -1.60
#